data_AF-A0A973F8J0-F1
#
_entry.id   AF-A0A973F8J0-F1
#
_cell.length_a   1.000
_cell.length_b   1.000
_cell.length_c   1.000
_cell.angle_alpha   90.00
_cell.angle_beta   90.00
_cell.angle_gamma   90.00
#
_symmetry.space_group_name_H-M   'P 1'
#
loop_
_entity.id
_entity.type
_entity.pdbx_description
1 polymer ?
#
loop_
_entity_poly.entity_id
_entity_poly.type
_entity_poly.pdbx_seq_one_letter_code
_entity_poly.pdbx_strand_id
1 'polypeptide(L)'
;GDIQVHEDWDNIPEYHKECAWYTSSCDICGRSMEIHRAWDNPPTAHKECREREAAKWHTRSCRHCHGEIRYHEDWDNIPEYHKECAWYTSSCDICGRSMEIHRAWDNPPTAHKECREREAAKWYEIKCNSCGHPIKANRDWDTPPKFCKQCKERNAPKNVSCEHCGASFTIPTGTQIKCNQQGWELPRKCPDCRELFKYKPFKTIKEETIIGNIVYRTYNSIGKLISETRHEKTAFGNDRQRHTSQTGKTTGFTKEKETIFGTPYRETSRTDGSVKSKSREKTDILGNKYTESEGGSSNTKHKTTTESTVIGKKYRKTD
;
A
#
# COMPACT_ATOMS: atom_id res chain seq x y z
N GLY A 1 -97.20 -23.65 28.45
CA GLY A 1 -98.42 -23.06 29.03
C GLY A 1 -98.87 -21.96 28.11
N ASP A 2 -100.13 -21.57 28.16
CA ASP A 2 -100.61 -20.40 27.41
C ASP A 2 -100.22 -19.12 28.16
N ILE A 3 -99.70 -18.11 27.45
CA ILE A 3 -99.36 -16.81 28.02
C ILE A 3 -100.68 -16.08 28.34
N GLN A 4 -100.99 -15.87 29.63
CA GLN A 4 -102.10 -15.00 30.01
C GLN A 4 -101.70 -13.55 29.78
N VAL A 5 -102.36 -12.91 28.80
CA VAL A 5 -102.16 -11.51 28.41
C VAL A 5 -103.22 -10.64 29.08
N HIS A 6 -102.81 -9.51 29.67
CA HIS A 6 -103.69 -8.47 30.20
C HIS A 6 -103.90 -7.41 29.11
N GLU A 7 -105.13 -6.89 28.95
CA GLU A 7 -105.54 -6.02 27.82
C GLU A 7 -104.82 -4.65 27.74
N ASP A 8 -103.92 -4.32 28.67
CA ASP A 8 -103.24 -3.01 28.72
C ASP A 8 -101.74 -3.09 28.37
N TRP A 9 -101.27 -4.20 27.76
CA TRP A 9 -99.85 -4.39 27.43
C TRP A 9 -99.59 -4.10 25.94
N ASP A 10 -99.11 -2.88 25.64
CA ASP A 10 -98.72 -2.46 24.28
C ASP A 10 -97.54 -3.27 23.68
N ASN A 11 -96.86 -4.10 24.46
CA ASN A 11 -95.83 -5.04 23.99
C ASN A 11 -96.00 -6.41 24.64
N ILE A 12 -96.55 -7.37 23.91
CA ILE A 12 -96.72 -8.77 24.34
C ILE A 12 -95.36 -9.51 24.20
N PRO A 13 -94.75 -10.03 25.27
CA PRO A 13 -93.50 -10.78 25.16
C PRO A 13 -93.69 -12.10 24.39
N GLU A 14 -92.79 -12.41 23.45
CA GLU A 14 -92.83 -13.65 22.64
C GLU A 14 -92.56 -14.94 23.44
N TYR A 15 -92.24 -14.83 24.73
CA TYR A 15 -91.90 -15.95 25.60
C TYR A 15 -92.43 -15.74 27.03
N HIS A 16 -92.69 -16.83 27.76
CA HIS A 16 -93.03 -16.76 29.19
C HIS A 16 -91.93 -16.03 29.97
N LYS A 17 -92.29 -15.27 31.01
CA LYS A 17 -91.32 -14.55 31.87
C LYS A 17 -90.22 -15.47 32.43
N GLU A 18 -90.52 -16.76 32.61
CA GLU A 18 -89.56 -17.81 33.02
C GLU A 18 -88.66 -18.36 31.90
N CYS A 19 -88.94 -18.07 30.62
CA CYS A 19 -88.14 -18.46 29.45
C CYS A 19 -87.28 -17.29 28.89
N ALA A 20 -87.31 -16.14 29.56
CA ALA A 20 -86.60 -14.93 29.17
C ALA A 20 -85.08 -15.06 29.19
N TRP A 21 -84.58 -16.02 29.96
CA TRP A 21 -83.17 -16.29 30.15
C TRP A 21 -82.79 -17.65 29.57
N TYR A 22 -81.58 -17.75 29.03
CA TYR A 22 -80.97 -19.01 28.62
C TYR A 22 -79.52 -19.10 29.10
N THR A 23 -79.05 -20.32 29.30
CA THR A 23 -77.66 -20.58 29.72
C THR A 23 -76.76 -20.69 28.49
N SER A 24 -75.64 -19.98 28.50
CA SER A 24 -74.56 -20.11 27.52
C SER A 24 -73.22 -20.29 28.24
N SER A 25 -72.17 -20.71 27.55
CA SER A 25 -70.81 -20.83 28.10
C SER A 25 -70.00 -19.57 27.86
N CYS A 26 -69.24 -19.13 28.87
CA CYS A 26 -68.30 -18.02 28.76
C CYS A 26 -67.08 -18.40 27.91
N ASP A 27 -66.77 -17.63 26.87
CA ASP A 27 -65.67 -17.90 25.92
C ASP A 27 -64.27 -17.91 26.57
N ILE A 28 -64.11 -17.26 27.73
CA ILE A 28 -62.81 -17.10 28.41
C ILE A 28 -62.56 -18.21 29.44
N CYS A 29 -63.59 -18.62 30.20
CA CYS A 29 -63.42 -19.57 31.31
C CYS A 29 -64.24 -20.85 31.20
N GLY A 30 -65.08 -20.98 30.17
CA GLY A 30 -65.94 -22.14 29.94
C GLY A 30 -67.11 -22.33 30.92
N ARG A 31 -67.23 -21.49 31.96
CA ARG A 31 -68.33 -21.56 32.96
C ARG A 31 -69.64 -21.03 32.38
N SER A 32 -70.76 -21.51 32.91
CA SER A 32 -72.09 -21.07 32.50
C SER A 32 -72.39 -19.60 32.84
N MET A 33 -73.20 -18.96 32.01
CA MET A 33 -73.74 -17.61 32.20
C MET A 33 -75.20 -17.55 31.74
N GLU A 34 -76.01 -16.77 32.44
CA GLU A 34 -77.40 -16.50 32.05
C GLU A 34 -77.48 -15.28 31.15
N ILE A 35 -78.16 -15.42 30.01
CA ILE A 35 -78.29 -14.39 28.99
C ILE A 35 -79.78 -14.15 28.73
N HIS A 36 -80.18 -12.89 28.71
CA HIS A 36 -81.54 -12.50 28.37
C HIS A 36 -81.73 -12.52 26.85
N ARG A 37 -82.81 -13.18 26.37
CA ARG A 37 -83.07 -13.36 24.93
C ARG A 37 -83.34 -12.05 24.18
N ALA A 38 -83.87 -11.03 24.86
CA ALA A 38 -84.12 -9.72 24.26
C ALA A 38 -82.90 -8.77 24.27
N TRP A 39 -81.69 -9.24 24.62
CA TRP A 39 -80.49 -8.43 24.46
C TRP A 39 -80.00 -8.51 23.01
N ASP A 40 -79.96 -7.37 22.31
CA ASP A 40 -79.50 -7.29 20.91
C ASP A 40 -78.01 -7.66 20.73
N ASN A 41 -77.21 -7.46 21.78
CA ASN A 41 -75.78 -7.80 21.83
C ASN A 41 -75.47 -8.55 23.13
N PRO A 42 -75.85 -9.84 23.22
CA PRO A 42 -75.65 -10.60 24.44
C PRO A 42 -74.15 -10.78 24.72
N PRO A 43 -73.70 -10.67 25.98
CA PRO A 43 -72.30 -10.86 26.32
C PRO A 43 -71.89 -12.31 26.08
N THR A 44 -70.70 -12.52 25.52
CA THR A 44 -70.15 -13.86 25.28
C THR A 44 -69.21 -14.32 26.40
N ALA A 45 -68.92 -13.44 27.35
CA ALA A 45 -68.11 -13.75 28.52
C ALA A 45 -68.60 -12.99 29.77
N HIS A 46 -68.37 -13.56 30.96
CA HIS A 46 -68.62 -12.89 32.23
C HIS A 46 -67.92 -11.52 32.27
N LYS A 47 -68.55 -10.53 32.89
CA LYS A 47 -67.96 -9.20 33.10
C LYS A 47 -66.58 -9.32 33.77
N GLU A 48 -66.49 -10.12 34.82
CA GLU A 48 -65.25 -10.39 35.56
C GLU A 48 -64.16 -11.05 34.70
N CYS A 49 -64.54 -11.91 33.74
CA CYS A 49 -63.59 -12.54 32.83
C CYS A 49 -63.01 -11.53 31.82
N ARG A 50 -63.86 -10.63 31.29
CA ARG A 50 -63.41 -9.54 30.42
C ARG A 50 -62.53 -8.53 31.16
N GLU A 51 -62.86 -8.22 32.42
CA GLU A 51 -62.05 -7.36 33.28
C GLU A 51 -60.69 -7.99 33.59
N ARG A 52 -60.64 -9.31 33.84
CA ARG A 52 -59.39 -10.05 34.05
C ARG A 52 -58.50 -10.04 32.81
N GLU A 53 -59.05 -10.32 31.63
CA GLU A 53 -58.31 -10.26 30.37
C GLU A 53 -57.88 -8.83 30.04
N ALA A 54 -58.70 -7.82 30.32
CA ALA A 54 -58.32 -6.42 30.16
C ALA A 54 -57.15 -6.02 31.10
N ALA A 55 -57.09 -6.59 32.30
CA ALA A 55 -56.02 -6.32 33.27
C ALA A 55 -54.65 -6.87 32.86
N LYS A 56 -54.61 -7.85 31.93
CA LYS A 56 -53.37 -8.39 31.34
C LYS A 56 -52.71 -7.46 30.33
N TRP A 57 -53.39 -6.39 29.92
CA TRP A 57 -52.84 -5.40 29.01
C TRP A 57 -52.16 -4.27 29.79
N HIS A 58 -50.90 -4.04 29.47
CA HIS A 58 -50.08 -2.99 30.04
C HIS A 58 -49.69 -1.95 28.98
N THR A 59 -49.19 -0.81 29.44
CA THR A 59 -48.66 0.25 28.59
C THR A 59 -47.21 0.57 28.95
N ARG A 60 -46.42 0.95 27.94
CA ARG A 60 -45.08 1.51 28.11
C ARG A 60 -44.86 2.65 27.13
N SER A 61 -44.00 3.61 27.47
CA SER A 61 -43.63 4.69 26.57
C SER A 61 -42.63 4.24 25.50
N CYS A 62 -42.90 4.56 24.23
CA CYS A 62 -41.93 4.42 23.15
C CYS A 62 -40.69 5.26 23.43
N ARG A 63 -39.49 4.67 23.28
CA ARG A 63 -38.23 5.38 23.51
C ARG A 63 -37.92 6.50 22.51
N HIS A 64 -38.61 6.56 21.36
CA HIS A 64 -38.37 7.56 20.32
C HIS A 64 -39.39 8.70 20.32
N CYS A 65 -40.69 8.39 20.22
CA CYS A 65 -41.75 9.40 20.13
C CYS A 65 -42.47 9.65 21.46
N HIS A 66 -42.14 8.88 22.51
CA HIS A 66 -42.80 8.89 23.82
C HIS A 66 -44.29 8.53 23.82
N GLY A 67 -44.87 8.13 22.68
CA GLY A 67 -46.24 7.62 22.61
C GLY A 67 -46.40 6.27 23.32
N GLU A 68 -47.64 5.90 23.65
CA GLU A 68 -47.93 4.67 24.38
C GLU A 68 -47.88 3.43 23.49
N ILE A 69 -47.20 2.39 23.95
CA ILE A 69 -47.16 1.05 23.38
C ILE A 69 -47.96 0.14 24.30
N ARG A 70 -49.07 -0.42 23.80
CA ARG A 70 -49.84 -1.45 24.51
C ARG A 70 -49.22 -2.82 24.28
N TYR A 71 -49.05 -3.59 25.35
CA TYR A 71 -48.54 -4.96 25.29
C TYR A 71 -49.32 -5.87 26.24
N HIS A 72 -49.34 -7.16 25.93
CA HIS A 72 -49.96 -8.18 26.79
C HIS A 72 -48.92 -8.79 27.73
N GLU A 73 -49.31 -9.18 28.95
CA GLU A 73 -48.40 -9.78 29.94
C GLU A 73 -47.70 -11.04 29.42
N ASP A 74 -48.36 -11.81 28.55
CA ASP A 74 -47.83 -13.05 27.94
C ASP A 74 -46.88 -12.81 26.75
N TRP A 75 -46.53 -11.56 26.42
CA TRP A 75 -45.58 -11.29 25.33
C TRP A 75 -44.14 -11.45 25.81
N ASP A 76 -43.44 -12.46 25.28
CA ASP A 76 -42.03 -12.71 25.60
C ASP A 76 -41.09 -11.54 25.24
N ASN A 77 -41.44 -10.76 24.21
CA ASN A 77 -40.62 -9.65 23.71
C ASN A 77 -41.45 -8.39 23.57
N ILE A 78 -41.49 -7.59 24.62
CA ILE A 78 -42.21 -6.31 24.65
C ILE A 78 -41.43 -5.27 23.81
N PRO A 79 -42.01 -4.68 22.76
CA PRO A 79 -41.33 -3.70 21.91
C PRO A 79 -40.94 -2.43 22.68
N GLU A 80 -39.73 -1.91 22.41
CA GLU A 80 -39.29 -0.61 22.94
C GLU A 80 -39.74 0.59 22.09
N TYR A 81 -40.16 0.31 20.85
CA TYR A 81 -40.56 1.29 19.85
C TYR A 81 -41.86 0.87 19.17
N HIS A 82 -42.67 1.82 18.71
CA HIS A 82 -43.74 1.51 17.75
C HIS A 82 -43.16 0.95 16.46
N LYS A 83 -43.95 0.22 15.69
CA LYS A 83 -43.54 -0.39 14.42
C LYS A 83 -42.92 0.64 13.46
N GLU A 84 -43.50 1.82 13.41
CA GLU A 84 -43.06 2.97 12.61
C GLU A 84 -41.90 3.75 13.24
N CYS A 85 -41.73 3.69 14.56
CA CYS A 85 -40.65 4.36 15.28
C CYS A 85 -39.37 3.51 15.37
N ALA A 86 -39.50 2.19 15.22
CA ALA A 86 -38.42 1.22 15.35
C ALA A 86 -37.33 1.37 14.28
N TRP A 87 -37.66 1.98 13.14
CA TRP A 87 -36.79 2.13 11.99
C TRP A 87 -36.46 3.59 11.71
N TYR A 88 -35.28 3.83 11.15
CA TYR A 88 -34.91 5.12 10.59
C TYR A 88 -34.08 4.95 9.32
N THR A 89 -34.10 5.96 8.47
CA THR A 89 -33.32 5.98 7.24
C THR A 89 -31.96 6.61 7.49
N SER A 90 -30.90 5.94 7.03
CA SER A 90 -29.53 6.48 6.97
C SER A 90 -28.95 6.30 5.57
N SER A 91 -27.86 6.99 5.25
CA SER A 91 -27.13 6.83 3.99
C SER A 91 -26.02 5.79 4.13
N CYS A 92 -25.86 4.93 3.12
CA CYS A 92 -24.78 3.97 3.03
C CYS A 92 -23.42 4.67 2.77
N ASP A 93 -22.44 4.45 3.64
CA ASP A 93 -21.09 5.07 3.56
C ASP A 93 -20.35 4.78 2.25
N ILE A 94 -20.71 3.71 1.54
CA ILE A 94 -20.01 3.24 0.33
C ILE A 94 -20.65 3.77 -0.95
N CYS A 95 -21.99 3.82 -1.02
CA CYS A 95 -22.70 4.15 -2.26
C CYS A 95 -23.66 5.35 -2.15
N GLY A 96 -23.82 5.93 -0.96
CA GLY A 96 -24.70 7.08 -0.70
C GLY A 96 -26.20 6.75 -0.74
N ARG A 97 -26.63 5.57 -1.19
CA ARG A 97 -28.04 5.16 -1.22
C ARG A 97 -28.59 4.99 0.20
N SER A 98 -29.91 5.19 0.35
CA SER A 98 -30.61 5.00 1.61
C SER A 98 -30.60 3.55 2.09
N MET A 99 -30.63 3.38 3.40
CA MET A 99 -30.81 2.11 4.10
C MET A 99 -31.67 2.30 5.35
N GLU A 100 -32.49 1.30 5.66
CA GLU A 100 -33.30 1.27 6.88
C GLU A 100 -32.53 0.58 8.01
N ILE A 101 -32.51 1.21 9.17
CA ILE A 101 -31.77 0.74 10.34
C ILE A 101 -32.72 0.67 11.53
N HIS A 102 -32.69 -0.46 12.24
CA HIS A 102 -33.46 -0.62 13.45
C HIS A 102 -32.78 0.09 14.62
N ARG A 103 -33.54 0.89 15.39
CA ARG A 103 -33.03 1.68 16.52
C ARG A 103 -32.53 0.84 17.69
N ALA A 104 -33.03 -0.39 17.83
CA ALA A 104 -32.58 -1.31 18.88
C ALA A 104 -31.33 -2.14 18.52
N TRP A 105 -30.71 -1.93 17.35
CA TRP A 105 -29.45 -2.61 17.03
C TRP A 105 -28.29 -1.94 17.75
N ASP A 106 -27.55 -2.71 18.55
CA ASP A 106 -26.34 -2.22 19.25
C ASP A 106 -25.21 -1.84 18.27
N ASN A 107 -25.13 -2.55 17.14
CA ASN A 107 -24.13 -2.35 16.10
C ASN A 107 -24.83 -2.16 14.75
N PRO A 108 -25.46 -1.00 14.52
CA PRO A 108 -26.18 -0.76 13.28
C PRO A 108 -25.22 -0.78 12.09
N PRO A 109 -25.61 -1.40 10.96
CA PRO A 109 -24.78 -1.38 9.76
C PRO A 109 -24.73 0.04 9.20
N THR A 110 -23.54 0.44 8.75
CA THR A 110 -23.31 1.76 8.12
C THR A 110 -23.31 1.70 6.58
N ALA A 111 -23.34 0.48 6.02
CA ALA A 111 -23.37 0.26 4.59
C ALA A 111 -24.15 -1.02 4.27
N HIS A 112 -24.70 -1.13 3.06
CA HIS A 112 -25.37 -2.34 2.58
C HIS A 112 -24.39 -3.54 2.60
N LYS A 113 -24.93 -4.72 2.90
CA LYS A 113 -24.16 -5.98 2.85
C LYS A 113 -23.46 -6.16 1.50
N GLU A 114 -24.20 -6.00 0.41
CA GLU A 114 -23.68 -6.06 -0.97
C GLU A 114 -22.56 -5.05 -1.25
N CYS A 115 -22.61 -3.86 -0.64
CA CYS A 115 -21.57 -2.84 -0.82
C CYS A 115 -20.28 -3.26 -0.12
N ARG A 116 -20.38 -3.82 1.10
CA ARG A 116 -19.22 -4.35 1.83
C ARG A 116 -18.59 -5.54 1.11
N GLU A 117 -19.42 -6.43 0.55
CA GLU A 117 -18.96 -7.57 -0.24
C GLU A 117 -18.26 -7.13 -1.52
N ARG A 118 -18.80 -6.13 -2.23
CA ARG A 118 -18.15 -5.54 -3.41
C ARG A 118 -16.81 -4.90 -3.08
N GLU A 119 -16.72 -4.15 -1.98
CA GLU A 119 -15.44 -3.59 -1.52
C GLU A 119 -14.44 -4.70 -1.13
N ALA A 120 -14.90 -5.75 -0.46
CA ALA A 120 -14.06 -6.90 -0.13
C ALA A 120 -13.53 -7.62 -1.38
N ALA A 121 -14.35 -7.75 -2.43
CA ALA A 121 -13.97 -8.39 -3.70
C ALA A 121 -12.90 -7.62 -4.51
N LYS A 122 -12.68 -6.34 -4.20
CA LYS A 122 -11.60 -5.55 -4.79
C LYS A 122 -10.22 -5.94 -4.28
N TRP A 123 -10.14 -6.59 -3.11
CA TRP A 123 -8.88 -7.01 -2.52
C TRP A 123 -8.45 -8.37 -3.04
N TYR A 124 -7.17 -8.50 -3.39
CA TYR A 124 -6.57 -9.76 -3.86
C TYR A 124 -5.11 -9.88 -3.42
N GLU A 125 -4.54 -11.07 -3.54
CA GLU A 125 -3.15 -11.33 -3.16
C GLU A 125 -2.21 -11.34 -4.36
N ILE A 126 -1.07 -10.67 -4.20
CA ILE A 126 0.07 -10.73 -5.13
C ILE A 126 1.31 -11.18 -4.37
N LYS A 127 2.30 -11.73 -5.08
CA LYS A 127 3.55 -12.20 -4.46
C LYS A 127 4.60 -11.10 -4.48
N CYS A 128 5.32 -10.94 -3.38
CA CYS A 128 6.48 -10.05 -3.30
C CYS A 128 7.57 -10.47 -4.29
N ASN A 129 8.01 -9.55 -5.16
CA ASN A 129 9.05 -9.85 -6.17
C ASN A 129 10.43 -10.18 -5.58
N SER A 130 10.65 -9.90 -4.29
CA SER A 130 11.93 -10.16 -3.62
C SER A 130 11.95 -11.48 -2.85
N CYS A 131 10.88 -11.82 -2.13
CA CYS A 131 10.85 -12.96 -1.20
C CYS A 131 9.66 -13.91 -1.40
N GLY A 132 8.75 -13.62 -2.33
CA GLY A 132 7.56 -14.44 -2.59
C GLY A 132 6.41 -14.29 -1.58
N HIS A 133 6.62 -13.58 -0.46
CA HIS A 133 5.58 -13.38 0.56
C HIS A 133 4.32 -12.70 0.00
N PRO A 134 3.10 -13.15 0.35
CA PRO A 134 1.87 -12.52 -0.12
C PRO A 134 1.74 -11.07 0.35
N ILE A 135 1.17 -10.24 -0.51
CA ILE A 135 0.86 -8.84 -0.29
C ILE A 135 -0.58 -8.62 -0.71
N LYS A 136 -1.39 -7.96 0.12
CA LYS A 136 -2.74 -7.52 -0.26
C LYS A 136 -2.64 -6.31 -1.19
N ALA A 137 -3.30 -6.40 -2.34
CA ALA A 137 -3.44 -5.33 -3.30
C ALA A 137 -4.93 -5.08 -3.57
N ASN A 138 -5.26 -3.85 -3.95
CA ASN A 138 -6.61 -3.45 -4.35
C ASN A 138 -6.64 -3.26 -5.88
N ARG A 139 -7.72 -3.72 -6.53
CA ARG A 139 -7.91 -3.62 -7.99
C ARG A 139 -7.98 -2.18 -8.49
N ASP A 140 -8.36 -1.25 -7.63
CA ASP A 140 -8.49 0.17 -7.97
C ASP A 140 -7.14 0.92 -7.85
N TRP A 141 -6.04 0.26 -7.48
CA TRP A 141 -4.72 0.89 -7.41
C TRP A 141 -4.01 0.90 -8.77
N ASP A 142 -3.69 2.08 -9.31
CA ASP A 142 -2.91 2.22 -10.55
C ASP A 142 -1.52 1.57 -10.45
N THR A 143 -0.89 1.64 -9.27
CA THR A 143 0.45 1.09 -9.02
C THR A 143 0.44 0.16 -7.81
N PRO A 144 0.10 -1.14 -8.00
CA PRO A 144 0.11 -2.09 -6.91
C PRO A 144 1.54 -2.32 -6.36
N PRO A 145 1.67 -2.64 -5.06
CA PRO A 145 2.97 -2.78 -4.41
C PRO A 145 3.74 -4.00 -4.92
N LYS A 146 4.97 -3.77 -5.42
CA LYS A 146 5.85 -4.85 -5.92
C LYS A 146 6.62 -5.60 -4.81
N PHE A 147 6.74 -4.99 -3.63
CA PHE A 147 7.56 -5.49 -2.52
C PHE A 147 6.79 -5.41 -1.21
N CYS A 148 6.94 -6.42 -0.36
CA CYS A 148 6.30 -6.46 0.95
C CYS A 148 6.96 -5.44 1.91
N LYS A 149 6.26 -5.10 3.00
CA LYS A 149 6.72 -4.13 4.01
C LYS A 149 8.13 -4.46 4.53
N GLN A 150 8.37 -5.71 4.91
CA GLN A 150 9.68 -6.15 5.42
C GLN A 150 10.82 -5.99 4.39
N CYS A 151 10.57 -6.31 3.11
CA CYS A 151 11.57 -6.12 2.05
C CYS A 151 11.86 -4.63 1.81
N LYS A 152 10.83 -3.78 1.90
CA LYS A 152 10.99 -2.32 1.80
C LYS A 152 11.82 -1.77 2.96
N GLU A 153 11.55 -2.21 4.18
CA GLU A 153 12.28 -1.77 5.38
C GLU A 153 13.75 -2.21 5.35
N ARG A 154 14.00 -3.49 5.05
CA ARG A 154 15.38 -4.03 4.96
C ARG A 154 16.22 -3.34 3.88
N ASN A 155 15.56 -2.92 2.80
CA ASN A 155 16.18 -2.23 1.67
C ASN A 155 15.72 -0.77 1.61
N ALA A 156 15.56 -0.11 2.77
CA ALA A 156 15.17 1.29 2.83
C ALA A 156 16.13 2.15 1.98
N PRO A 157 15.66 3.23 1.33
CA PRO A 157 16.50 4.08 0.51
C PRO A 157 17.75 4.56 1.29
N LYS A 158 18.93 4.47 0.66
CA LYS A 158 20.21 4.86 1.29
C LYS A 158 20.85 5.98 0.50
N ASN A 159 21.36 6.99 1.19
CA ASN A 159 22.14 8.06 0.59
C ASN A 159 23.62 7.70 0.60
N VAL A 160 24.26 7.77 -0.57
CA VAL A 160 25.69 7.50 -0.73
C VAL A 160 26.36 8.63 -1.51
N SER A 161 27.63 8.91 -1.22
CA SER A 161 28.40 9.90 -1.99
C SER A 161 28.94 9.27 -3.27
N CYS A 162 28.81 9.98 -4.38
CA CYS A 162 29.38 9.56 -5.64
C CYS A 162 30.91 9.57 -5.60
N GLU A 163 31.54 8.45 -5.97
CA GLU A 163 33.00 8.33 -6.07
C GLU A 163 33.62 9.32 -7.08
N HIS A 164 32.86 9.70 -8.12
CA HIS A 164 33.35 10.57 -9.18
C HIS A 164 33.20 12.06 -8.84
N CYS A 165 31.98 12.56 -8.64
CA CYS A 165 31.73 13.99 -8.42
C CYS A 165 31.59 14.38 -6.94
N GLY A 166 31.36 13.42 -6.03
CA GLY A 166 31.14 13.67 -4.61
C GLY A 166 29.71 14.01 -4.22
N ALA A 167 28.84 14.30 -5.18
CA ALA A 167 27.43 14.55 -4.92
C ALA A 167 26.79 13.35 -4.20
N SER A 168 25.94 13.64 -3.21
CA SER A 168 25.12 12.61 -2.57
C SER A 168 23.98 12.21 -3.50
N PHE A 169 23.67 10.93 -3.56
CA PHE A 169 22.51 10.42 -4.29
C PHE A 169 21.86 9.26 -3.55
N THR A 170 20.55 9.13 -3.74
CA THR A 170 19.76 8.07 -3.10
C THR A 170 19.74 6.82 -3.98
N ILE A 171 20.07 5.68 -3.39
CA ILE A 171 19.85 4.37 -4.01
C ILE A 171 18.44 3.90 -3.60
N PRO A 172 17.47 3.85 -4.53
CA PRO A 172 16.11 3.47 -4.21
C PRO A 172 16.03 1.98 -3.84
N THR A 173 15.04 1.62 -3.04
CA THR A 173 14.78 0.25 -2.58
C THR A 173 14.79 -0.78 -3.71
N GLY A 174 14.16 -0.47 -4.85
CA GLY A 174 14.13 -1.37 -5.99
C GLY A 174 15.52 -1.69 -6.57
N THR A 175 16.43 -0.71 -6.60
CA THR A 175 17.81 -0.93 -7.06
C THR A 175 18.59 -1.78 -6.07
N GLN A 176 18.44 -1.55 -4.76
CA GLN A 176 19.10 -2.37 -3.73
C GLN A 176 18.65 -3.83 -3.82
N ILE A 177 17.34 -4.08 -3.93
CA ILE A 177 16.78 -5.43 -4.08
C ILE A 177 17.32 -6.08 -5.36
N LYS A 178 17.29 -5.37 -6.50
CA LYS A 178 17.77 -5.91 -7.77
C LYS A 178 19.26 -6.26 -7.73
N CYS A 179 20.10 -5.39 -7.15
CA CYS A 179 21.52 -5.65 -6.95
C CYS A 179 21.74 -6.91 -6.10
N ASN A 180 21.02 -7.03 -4.96
CA ASN A 180 21.13 -8.20 -4.09
C ASN A 180 20.70 -9.50 -4.78
N GLN A 181 19.61 -9.49 -5.56
CA GLN A 181 19.14 -10.66 -6.29
C GLN A 181 20.11 -11.13 -7.39
N GLN A 182 20.83 -10.20 -8.01
CA GLN A 182 21.75 -10.48 -9.11
C GLN A 182 23.21 -10.64 -8.66
N GLY A 183 23.49 -10.52 -7.36
CA GLY A 183 24.86 -10.50 -6.83
C GLY A 183 25.68 -9.31 -7.32
N TRP A 184 25.03 -8.20 -7.70
CA TRP A 184 25.71 -7.00 -8.18
C TRP A 184 26.08 -6.08 -7.02
N GLU A 185 27.22 -5.42 -7.14
CA GLU A 185 27.56 -4.32 -6.25
C GLU A 185 26.59 -3.14 -6.42
N LEU A 186 26.40 -2.39 -5.32
CA LEU A 186 25.63 -1.16 -5.37
C LEU A 186 26.33 -0.10 -6.23
N PRO A 187 25.56 0.76 -6.94
CA PRO A 187 26.15 1.82 -7.75
C PRO A 187 27.02 2.75 -6.91
N ARG A 188 28.25 2.98 -7.38
CA ARG A 188 29.20 3.93 -6.75
C ARG A 188 29.22 5.31 -7.41
N LYS A 189 28.55 5.43 -8.57
CA LYS A 189 28.41 6.68 -9.33
C LYS A 189 26.95 7.13 -9.36
N CYS A 190 26.72 8.43 -9.19
CA CYS A 190 25.38 9.02 -9.31
C CYS A 190 24.85 8.89 -10.76
N PRO A 191 23.52 9.02 -10.96
CA PRO A 191 22.90 8.96 -12.28
C PRO A 191 23.56 9.88 -13.31
N ASP A 192 23.84 11.13 -12.94
CA ASP A 192 24.46 12.11 -13.85
C ASP A 192 25.85 11.65 -14.30
N CYS A 193 26.68 11.17 -13.36
CA CYS A 193 27.98 10.63 -13.70
C CYS A 193 27.85 9.40 -14.60
N ARG A 194 26.93 8.47 -14.31
CA ARG A 194 26.72 7.30 -15.18
C ARG A 194 26.34 7.71 -16.60
N GLU A 195 25.50 8.73 -16.74
CA GLU A 195 25.09 9.26 -18.04
C GLU A 195 26.26 9.93 -18.77
N LEU A 196 27.14 10.65 -18.07
CA LEU A 196 28.37 11.21 -18.68
C LEU A 196 29.25 10.15 -19.32
N PHE A 197 29.42 9.00 -18.64
CA PHE A 197 30.27 7.90 -19.11
C PHE A 197 29.60 7.00 -20.18
N LYS A 198 28.32 7.21 -20.50
CA LYS A 198 27.59 6.46 -21.52
C LYS A 198 28.04 6.83 -22.94
N TYR A 199 28.36 8.11 -23.16
CA TYR A 199 28.70 8.66 -24.47
C TYR A 199 30.17 8.42 -24.82
N LYS A 200 30.44 7.43 -25.64
CA LYS A 200 31.78 7.09 -26.17
C LYS A 200 31.90 7.56 -27.63
N PRO A 201 33.11 7.71 -28.19
CA PRO A 201 34.43 7.57 -27.56
C PRO A 201 34.79 8.75 -26.66
N PHE A 202 35.79 8.55 -25.79
CA PHE A 202 36.37 9.61 -24.98
C PHE A 202 37.57 10.22 -25.67
N LYS A 203 37.68 11.55 -25.67
CA LYS A 203 38.79 12.30 -26.27
C LYS A 203 39.55 13.06 -25.19
N THR A 204 40.84 12.79 -25.07
CA THR A 204 41.74 13.54 -24.18
C THR A 204 42.52 14.56 -25.00
N ILE A 205 42.49 15.82 -24.57
CA ILE A 205 43.25 16.92 -25.17
C ILE A 205 44.20 17.52 -24.14
N LYS A 206 45.39 17.90 -24.62
CA LYS A 206 46.39 18.65 -23.85
C LYS A 206 46.05 20.12 -23.99
N GLU A 207 45.86 20.79 -22.87
CA GLU A 207 45.52 22.21 -22.79
C GLU A 207 46.48 22.92 -21.84
N GLU A 208 46.75 24.19 -22.11
CA GLU A 208 47.53 25.05 -21.22
C GLU A 208 46.56 25.94 -20.43
N THR A 209 46.76 26.01 -19.12
CA THR A 209 45.96 26.88 -18.25
C THR A 209 46.41 28.34 -18.39
N ILE A 210 45.58 29.27 -17.93
CA ILE A 210 45.90 30.71 -17.91
C ILE A 210 47.23 31.00 -17.18
N ILE A 211 47.65 30.13 -16.28
CA ILE A 211 48.89 30.23 -15.47
C ILE A 211 50.03 29.39 -16.07
N GLY A 212 49.97 29.03 -17.36
CA GLY A 212 51.02 28.28 -18.07
C GLY A 212 51.16 26.79 -17.71
N ASN A 213 50.31 26.27 -16.81
CA ASN A 213 50.37 24.85 -16.44
C ASN A 213 49.70 23.98 -17.50
N ILE A 214 50.35 22.89 -17.89
CA ILE A 214 49.81 21.88 -18.81
C ILE A 214 48.83 20.96 -18.05
N VAL A 215 47.62 20.83 -18.59
CA VAL A 215 46.58 19.91 -18.10
C VAL A 215 46.05 19.02 -19.21
N TYR A 216 45.61 17.82 -18.85
CA TYR A 216 44.97 16.90 -19.79
C TYR A 216 43.49 16.77 -19.46
N ARG A 217 42.62 17.26 -20.35
CA ARG A 217 41.17 17.21 -20.17
C ARG A 217 40.57 16.15 -21.06
N THR A 218 39.72 15.31 -20.48
CA THR A 218 39.04 14.21 -21.19
C THR A 218 37.57 14.52 -21.30
N TYR A 219 37.05 14.49 -22.52
CA TYR A 219 35.67 14.79 -22.86
C TYR A 219 34.98 13.57 -23.45
N ASN A 220 33.65 13.51 -23.31
CA ASN A 220 32.84 12.53 -24.01
C ASN A 220 32.50 12.97 -25.45
N SER A 221 31.80 12.12 -26.21
CA SER A 221 31.47 12.41 -27.61
C SER A 221 30.52 13.58 -27.82
N ILE A 222 29.82 14.03 -26.77
CA ILE A 222 28.96 15.22 -26.78
C ILE A 222 29.66 16.47 -26.23
N GLY A 223 30.98 16.42 -26.01
CA GLY A 223 31.78 17.57 -25.58
C GLY A 223 31.72 17.91 -24.09
N LYS A 224 31.11 17.07 -23.25
CA LYS A 224 31.11 17.27 -21.78
C LYS A 224 32.42 16.79 -21.18
N LEU A 225 33.00 17.61 -20.30
CA LEU A 225 34.20 17.28 -19.54
C LEU A 225 33.91 16.11 -18.58
N ILE A 226 34.73 15.07 -18.63
CA ILE A 226 34.67 13.93 -17.71
C ILE A 226 35.68 14.14 -16.58
N SER A 227 36.92 14.42 -16.94
CA SER A 227 38.03 14.49 -15.99
C SER A 227 39.18 15.36 -16.48
N GLU A 228 39.87 15.98 -15.54
CA GLU A 228 41.10 16.73 -15.76
C GLU A 228 42.26 16.08 -14.99
N THR A 229 43.40 15.92 -15.65
CA THR A 229 44.64 15.38 -15.07
C THR A 229 45.71 16.46 -15.04
N ARG A 230 46.37 16.62 -13.88
CA ARG A 230 47.51 17.54 -13.70
C ARG A 230 48.74 16.80 -13.21
N HIS A 231 49.90 17.16 -13.74
CA HIS A 231 51.18 16.74 -13.17
C HIS A 231 51.53 17.64 -12.00
N GLU A 232 51.97 17.07 -10.90
CA GLU A 232 52.37 17.80 -9.70
C GLU A 232 53.44 17.04 -8.91
N LYS A 233 54.19 17.77 -8.10
CA LYS A 233 55.13 17.18 -7.13
C LYS A 233 54.45 17.01 -5.77
N THR A 234 54.75 15.90 -5.11
CA THR A 234 54.39 15.69 -3.71
C THR A 234 55.23 16.58 -2.79
N ALA A 235 54.84 16.71 -1.52
CA ALA A 235 55.61 17.44 -0.51
C ALA A 235 57.07 16.93 -0.37
N PHE A 236 57.32 15.67 -0.74
CA PHE A 236 58.64 15.04 -0.71
C PHE A 236 59.37 15.11 -2.07
N GLY A 237 58.90 15.95 -3.00
CA GLY A 237 59.52 16.15 -4.32
C GLY A 237 59.19 15.09 -5.39
N ASN A 238 58.51 13.99 -5.03
CA ASN A 238 58.18 12.93 -5.98
C ASN A 238 57.07 13.36 -6.96
N ASP A 239 57.23 13.06 -8.24
CA ASP A 239 56.22 13.36 -9.27
C ASP A 239 54.98 12.45 -9.14
N ARG A 240 53.80 13.05 -9.36
CA ARG A 240 52.53 12.33 -9.49
C ARG A 240 51.58 13.04 -10.46
N GLN A 241 50.62 12.30 -10.96
CA GLN A 241 49.47 12.85 -11.67
C GLN A 241 48.25 12.84 -10.75
N ARG A 242 47.54 13.96 -10.64
CA ARG A 242 46.26 14.07 -9.94
C ARG A 242 45.12 14.07 -10.95
N HIS A 243 44.13 13.20 -10.75
CA HIS A 243 42.92 13.15 -11.55
C HIS A 243 41.76 13.79 -10.80
N THR A 244 41.06 14.72 -11.44
CA THR A 244 39.89 15.41 -10.91
C THR A 244 38.69 15.17 -11.83
N SER A 245 37.49 15.10 -11.24
CA SER A 245 36.24 15.04 -12.02
C SER A 245 35.83 16.42 -12.51
N GLN A 246 34.76 16.47 -13.31
CA GLN A 246 34.18 17.73 -13.79
C GLN A 246 33.81 18.73 -12.68
N THR A 247 33.59 18.26 -11.44
CA THR A 247 33.26 19.13 -10.29
C THR A 247 34.51 19.59 -9.53
N GLY A 248 35.71 19.23 -9.99
CA GLY A 248 36.97 19.50 -9.31
C GLY A 248 37.32 18.51 -8.19
N LYS A 249 36.44 17.56 -7.86
CA LYS A 249 36.75 16.52 -6.86
C LYS A 249 37.89 15.63 -7.35
N THR A 250 38.92 15.46 -6.53
CA THR A 250 39.99 14.49 -6.78
C THR A 250 39.43 13.08 -6.75
N THR A 251 39.65 12.34 -7.84
CA THR A 251 39.20 10.95 -8.01
C THR A 251 40.32 9.94 -7.80
N GLY A 252 41.57 10.38 -7.90
CA GLY A 252 42.72 9.52 -7.66
C GLY A 252 44.04 10.16 -8.04
N PHE A 253 45.10 9.38 -7.83
CA PHE A 253 46.47 9.75 -8.15
C PHE A 253 47.13 8.64 -8.94
N THR A 254 47.99 9.02 -9.88
CA THR A 254 48.80 8.08 -10.63
C THR A 254 50.28 8.38 -10.40
N LYS A 255 51.05 7.34 -10.09
CA LYS A 255 52.50 7.42 -9.84
C LYS A 255 53.22 6.39 -10.71
N GLU A 256 54.42 6.75 -11.14
CA GLU A 256 55.37 5.79 -11.70
C GLU A 256 56.17 5.19 -10.54
N LYS A 257 56.32 3.87 -10.56
CA LYS A 257 56.94 3.05 -9.52
C LYS A 257 57.80 1.99 -10.18
N GLU A 258 58.69 1.40 -9.40
CA GLU A 258 59.51 0.26 -9.83
C GLU A 258 59.23 -0.94 -8.94
N THR A 259 59.30 -2.14 -9.52
CA THR A 259 59.30 -3.37 -8.73
C THR A 259 60.65 -3.56 -8.03
N ILE A 260 60.74 -4.55 -7.14
CA ILE A 260 62.01 -4.92 -6.47
C ILE A 260 63.11 -5.26 -7.50
N PHE A 261 62.74 -5.63 -8.73
CA PHE A 261 63.66 -5.94 -9.83
C PHE A 261 63.89 -4.75 -10.78
N GLY A 262 63.54 -3.53 -10.38
CA GLY A 262 63.75 -2.32 -11.19
C GLY A 262 62.83 -2.19 -12.39
N THR A 263 61.80 -3.03 -12.53
CA THR A 263 60.87 -2.93 -13.68
C THR A 263 59.84 -1.83 -13.44
N PRO A 264 59.73 -0.82 -14.32
CA PRO A 264 58.82 0.30 -14.13
C PRO A 264 57.37 -0.13 -14.37
N TYR A 265 56.46 0.41 -13.55
CA TYR A 265 55.02 0.28 -13.70
C TYR A 265 54.33 1.55 -13.21
N ARG A 266 53.10 1.75 -13.68
CA ARG A 266 52.26 2.86 -13.29
C ARG A 266 51.16 2.37 -12.36
N GLU A 267 51.04 2.98 -11.19
CA GLU A 267 50.00 2.67 -10.21
C GLU A 267 49.01 3.82 -10.12
N THR A 268 47.72 3.52 -10.25
CA THR A 268 46.64 4.46 -10.00
C THR A 268 45.93 4.08 -8.72
N SER A 269 45.89 4.98 -7.75
CA SER A 269 45.20 4.82 -6.48
C SER A 269 44.05 5.80 -6.34
N ARG A 270 43.09 5.44 -5.48
CA ARG A 270 42.02 6.33 -5.04
C ARG A 270 42.54 7.32 -3.99
N THR A 271 41.70 8.28 -3.60
CA THR A 271 42.01 9.26 -2.56
C THR A 271 42.24 8.65 -1.18
N ASP A 272 41.68 7.46 -0.91
CA ASP A 272 41.88 6.69 0.32
C ASP A 272 43.17 5.86 0.32
N GLY A 273 43.97 5.94 -0.75
CA GLY A 273 45.20 5.17 -0.91
C GLY A 273 45.01 3.76 -1.48
N SER A 274 43.77 3.27 -1.61
CA SER A 274 43.51 1.96 -2.21
C SER A 274 43.93 1.94 -3.68
N VAL A 275 44.63 0.88 -4.07
CA VAL A 275 45.10 0.71 -5.46
C VAL A 275 43.92 0.35 -6.35
N LYS A 276 43.64 1.19 -7.34
CA LYS A 276 42.58 0.98 -8.33
C LYS A 276 43.09 0.12 -9.48
N SER A 277 44.30 0.39 -9.95
CA SER A 277 44.92 -0.36 -11.04
C SER A 277 46.43 -0.21 -11.07
N LYS A 278 47.11 -1.24 -11.55
CA LYS A 278 48.52 -1.22 -11.94
C LYS A 278 48.61 -1.47 -13.44
N SER A 279 49.46 -0.74 -14.15
CA SER A 279 49.68 -0.92 -15.58
C SER A 279 51.16 -0.95 -15.91
N ARG A 280 51.56 -1.83 -16.81
CA ARG A 280 52.94 -2.01 -17.27
C ARG A 280 52.99 -2.10 -18.78
N GLU A 281 54.00 -1.47 -19.38
CA GLU A 281 54.31 -1.70 -20.79
C GLU A 281 55.09 -3.02 -20.92
N LYS A 282 54.71 -3.80 -21.93
CA LYS A 282 55.32 -5.07 -22.26
C LYS A 282 55.49 -5.19 -23.77
N THR A 283 56.35 -6.10 -24.16
CA THR A 283 56.56 -6.48 -25.55
C THR A 283 56.16 -7.95 -25.70
N ASP A 284 55.41 -8.28 -26.75
CA ASP A 284 55.09 -9.68 -27.04
C ASP A 284 56.25 -10.39 -27.78
N ILE A 285 56.08 -11.69 -28.03
CA ILE A 285 57.09 -12.52 -28.72
C ILE A 285 57.38 -12.07 -30.17
N LEU A 286 56.52 -11.23 -30.75
CA LEU A 286 56.67 -10.67 -32.09
C LEU A 286 57.24 -9.25 -32.07
N GLY A 287 57.63 -8.73 -30.90
CA GLY A 287 58.18 -7.38 -30.76
C GLY A 287 57.13 -6.27 -30.63
N ASN A 288 55.83 -6.59 -30.59
CA ASN A 288 54.78 -5.58 -30.50
C ASN A 288 54.61 -5.10 -29.05
N LYS A 289 54.61 -3.77 -28.86
CA LYS A 289 54.35 -3.14 -27.56
C LYS A 289 52.87 -3.19 -27.21
N TYR A 290 52.58 -3.56 -25.96
CA TYR A 290 51.24 -3.52 -25.38
C TYR A 290 51.28 -3.04 -23.93
N THR A 291 50.15 -2.52 -23.44
CA THR A 291 49.99 -2.18 -22.02
C THR A 291 49.16 -3.27 -21.35
N GLU A 292 49.73 -3.91 -20.34
CA GLU A 292 48.99 -4.81 -19.47
C GLU A 292 48.53 -4.04 -18.24
N SER A 293 47.24 -4.07 -17.94
CA SER A 293 46.66 -3.42 -16.77
C SER A 293 45.90 -4.42 -15.91
N GLU A 294 46.11 -4.36 -14.60
CA GLU A 294 45.46 -5.20 -13.59
C GLU A 294 44.73 -4.31 -12.59
N GLY A 295 43.45 -4.56 -12.36
CA GLY A 295 42.64 -3.83 -11.39
C GLY A 295 41.21 -3.57 -11.83
N GLY A 296 40.46 -2.79 -11.04
CA GLY A 296 39.02 -2.61 -11.20
C GLY A 296 38.18 -3.56 -10.33
N SER A 297 36.86 -3.55 -10.50
CA SER A 297 35.92 -4.35 -9.69
C SER A 297 36.06 -5.87 -9.90
N SER A 298 36.70 -6.30 -10.99
CA SER A 298 36.86 -7.71 -11.37
C SER A 298 38.27 -8.26 -11.08
N ASN A 299 39.25 -7.44 -10.69
CA ASN A 299 40.68 -7.80 -10.59
C ASN A 299 41.22 -8.55 -11.83
N THR A 300 40.61 -8.34 -12.99
CA THR A 300 41.01 -8.99 -14.24
C THR A 300 42.22 -8.27 -14.83
N LYS A 301 43.10 -9.06 -15.46
CA LYS A 301 44.18 -8.53 -16.28
C LYS A 301 43.62 -8.24 -17.67
N HIS A 302 43.92 -7.04 -18.14
CA HIS A 302 43.49 -6.55 -19.44
C HIS A 302 44.72 -6.24 -20.29
N LYS A 303 44.71 -6.71 -21.54
CA LYS A 303 45.77 -6.43 -22.50
C LYS A 303 45.29 -5.34 -23.45
N THR A 304 45.91 -4.16 -23.43
CA THR A 304 45.58 -3.06 -24.34
C THR A 304 46.65 -2.91 -25.41
N THR A 305 46.25 -3.05 -26.67
CA THR A 305 47.08 -2.82 -27.87
C THR A 305 46.56 -1.60 -28.64
N THR A 306 47.46 -0.92 -29.35
CA THR A 306 47.07 0.12 -30.31
C THR A 306 47.06 -0.51 -31.69
N GLU A 307 45.88 -0.64 -32.28
CA GLU A 307 45.69 -1.19 -33.62
C GLU A 307 45.32 -0.07 -34.60
N SER A 308 45.51 -0.34 -35.89
CA SER A 308 45.10 0.57 -36.96
C SER A 308 44.04 -0.10 -37.81
N THR A 309 42.94 0.61 -38.06
CA THR A 309 41.96 0.20 -39.06
C THR A 309 42.59 0.17 -40.46
N VAL A 310 41.93 -0.51 -41.41
CA VAL A 310 42.34 -0.57 -42.83
C VAL A 310 42.53 0.83 -43.45
N ILE A 311 41.81 1.83 -42.95
CA ILE A 311 41.90 3.24 -43.36
C ILE A 311 42.89 4.07 -42.51
N GLY A 312 43.79 3.42 -41.76
CA GLY A 312 44.85 4.07 -40.99
C GLY A 312 44.41 4.74 -39.67
N LYS A 313 43.12 4.71 -39.31
CA LYS A 313 42.68 5.24 -38.00
C LYS A 313 43.17 4.33 -36.88
N LYS A 314 43.93 4.89 -35.94
CA LYS A 314 44.40 4.19 -34.74
C LYS A 314 43.27 4.08 -33.71
N TYR A 315 43.10 2.91 -33.13
CA TYR A 315 42.20 2.67 -31.99
C TYR A 315 42.90 1.81 -30.94
N ARG A 316 42.40 1.87 -29.70
CA ARG A 316 42.85 0.98 -28.64
C ARG A 316 41.92 -0.21 -28.56
N LYS A 317 42.48 -1.41 -28.63
CA LYS A 317 41.79 -2.68 -28.38
C LYS A 317 42.19 -3.16 -26.99
N THR A 318 41.22 -3.56 -26.19
CA THR A 318 41.46 -4.13 -24.85
C THR A 318 40.84 -5.53 -24.82
N ASP A 319 41.69 -6.54 -24.65
CA ASP A 319 41.31 -7.95 -24.46
C ASP A 319 41.15 -8.28 -22.96
#